data_AF-A0A2V7WK04-F1
#
_entry.id   AF-A0A2V7WK04-F1
#
_cell.length_a   1.000
_cell.length_b   1.000
_cell.length_c   1.000
_cell.angle_alpha   90.00
_cell.angle_beta   90.00
_cell.angle_gamma   90.00
#
_symmetry.space_group_name_H-M   'P 1'
#
loop_
_entity.id
_entity.type
_entity.pdbx_description
1 polymer ?
#
loop_
_entity_poly.entity_id
_entity_poly.type
_entity_poly.pdbx_seq_one_letter_code
_entity_poly.pdbx_strand_id
1 'polypeptide(L)'
;MRMRIVLAIGFFAAAARADFREFTQLPVDPSIDLALRRTADATLKAFPKLTAENLALTVIDVTKPDVMSRADYHGDAPFYPASVIKLFFMAEVYHQHRENDPDVPRALKEMIVVSDNDAAAFLLETISDTCSGPELQGRALRKFIDKRRVVNRYFNPMGYDISAMAKPWSFGPFGRETQIYPATPELRNRATTNSIASLILWIVRRRAVSASASDAMMALMERPLNPPRKDENQVTGYIGEALPAG
;
A
#
# COMPACT_ATOMS: atom_id res chain seq x y z
N MET A 1 -22.71 55.38 5.87
CA MET A 1 -21.69 54.61 5.13
C MET A 1 -21.90 53.12 5.43
N ARG A 2 -22.51 52.36 4.52
CA ARG A 2 -22.80 50.92 4.74
C ARG A 2 -21.61 50.09 4.25
N MET A 3 -20.90 49.50 5.20
CA MET A 3 -19.74 48.64 4.94
C MET A 3 -20.24 47.30 4.37
N ARG A 4 -19.95 47.03 3.10
CA ARG A 4 -20.23 45.73 2.48
C ARG A 4 -19.08 44.78 2.84
N ILE A 5 -19.37 43.79 3.67
CA ILE A 5 -18.47 42.67 3.92
C ILE A 5 -18.65 41.70 2.75
N VAL A 6 -17.62 41.59 1.91
CA VAL A 6 -17.56 40.57 0.86
C VAL A 6 -16.94 39.32 1.48
N LEU A 7 -17.76 38.29 1.73
CA LEU A 7 -17.26 36.96 2.07
C LEU A 7 -16.77 36.31 0.77
N ALA A 8 -15.45 36.25 0.58
CA ALA A 8 -14.85 35.42 -0.45
C ALA A 8 -14.93 33.96 -0.01
N ILE A 9 -15.89 33.21 -0.56
CA ILE A 9 -15.92 31.75 -0.43
C ILE A 9 -14.89 31.21 -1.42
N GLY A 10 -13.69 30.94 -0.92
CA GLY A 10 -12.67 30.21 -1.68
C GLY A 10 -13.10 28.75 -1.82
N PHE A 11 -13.33 28.28 -3.04
CA PHE A 11 -13.35 26.85 -3.34
C PHE A 11 -11.93 26.34 -3.15
N PHE A 12 -11.65 25.71 -2.00
CA PHE A 12 -10.50 24.82 -1.90
C PHE A 12 -10.81 23.62 -2.79
N ALA A 13 -10.18 23.57 -3.97
CA ALA A 13 -10.08 22.31 -4.69
C ALA A 13 -9.52 21.30 -3.69
N ALA A 14 -10.28 20.23 -3.41
CA ALA A 14 -9.80 19.15 -2.57
C ALA A 14 -8.52 18.62 -3.22
N ALA A 15 -7.37 19.02 -2.68
CA ALA A 15 -6.08 18.56 -3.18
C ALA A 15 -6.09 17.03 -3.12
N ALA A 16 -5.72 16.37 -4.21
CA ALA A 16 -5.55 14.93 -4.23
C ALA A 16 -4.69 14.51 -3.03
N ARG A 17 -5.29 13.76 -2.12
CA ARG A 17 -4.66 13.21 -0.92
C ARG A 17 -5.32 11.89 -0.63
N ALA A 18 -4.53 10.84 -0.59
CA ALA A 18 -4.93 9.56 -0.03
C ALA A 18 -5.15 9.74 1.47
N ASP A 19 -6.30 10.26 1.93
CA ASP A 19 -6.56 10.45 3.36
C ASP A 19 -7.19 9.18 3.95
N PHE A 20 -6.50 8.51 4.87
CA PHE A 20 -7.00 7.31 5.53
C PHE A 20 -8.24 7.62 6.39
N ARG A 21 -8.37 8.84 6.91
CA ARG A 21 -9.51 9.24 7.74
C ARG A 21 -10.80 9.33 6.93
N GLU A 22 -10.70 9.69 5.65
CA GLU A 22 -11.87 9.61 4.75
C GLU A 22 -12.28 8.16 4.49
N PHE A 23 -11.29 7.26 4.39
CA PHE A 23 -11.57 5.83 4.20
C PHE A 23 -12.29 5.22 5.42
N THR A 24 -11.88 5.57 6.64
CA THR A 24 -12.52 5.05 7.86
C THR A 24 -13.97 5.53 8.01
N GLN A 25 -14.31 6.69 7.41
CA GLN A 25 -15.65 7.26 7.38
C GLN A 25 -16.58 6.64 6.32
N LEU A 26 -16.07 5.80 5.41
CA LEU A 26 -16.92 5.11 4.45
C LEU A 26 -17.98 4.25 5.18
N PRO A 27 -19.24 4.26 4.71
CA PRO A 27 -20.30 3.50 5.33
C PRO A 27 -20.01 2.00 5.29
N VAL A 28 -20.29 1.33 6.40
CA VAL A 28 -20.20 -0.13 6.48
C VAL A 28 -21.43 -0.74 5.81
N ASP A 29 -21.21 -1.57 4.80
CA ASP A 29 -22.28 -2.28 4.10
C ASP A 29 -22.62 -3.59 4.83
N PRO A 30 -23.85 -3.76 5.34
CA PRO A 30 -24.24 -4.97 6.05
C PRO A 30 -24.16 -6.24 5.20
N SER A 31 -24.36 -6.12 3.89
CA SER A 31 -24.31 -7.27 2.98
C SER A 31 -22.87 -7.74 2.75
N ILE A 32 -21.93 -6.80 2.59
CA ILE A 32 -20.50 -7.10 2.45
C ILE A 32 -19.95 -7.63 3.78
N ASP A 33 -20.33 -7.03 4.92
CA ASP A 33 -19.93 -7.50 6.26
C ASP A 33 -20.37 -8.95 6.50
N LEU A 34 -21.64 -9.28 6.19
CA LEU A 34 -22.13 -10.65 6.29
C LEU A 34 -21.36 -11.62 5.39
N ALA A 35 -21.05 -11.21 4.15
CA ALA A 35 -20.27 -12.03 3.22
C ALA A 35 -18.83 -12.27 3.72
N LEU A 36 -18.19 -11.25 4.29
CA LEU A 36 -16.85 -11.36 4.87
C LEU A 36 -16.83 -12.28 6.08
N ARG A 37 -17.80 -12.16 7.00
CA ARG A 37 -17.91 -13.07 8.16
C ARG A 37 -18.07 -14.52 7.73
N ARG A 38 -18.98 -14.80 6.79
CA ARG A 38 -19.18 -16.14 6.23
C ARG A 38 -17.91 -16.68 5.56
N THR A 39 -17.20 -15.82 4.83
CA THR A 39 -15.94 -16.18 4.17
C THR A 39 -14.84 -16.48 5.19
N ALA A 40 -14.73 -15.66 6.25
CA ALA A 40 -13.79 -15.89 7.34
C ALA A 40 -14.09 -17.22 8.05
N ASP A 41 -15.35 -17.48 8.42
CA ASP A 41 -15.77 -18.73 9.07
C ASP A 41 -15.46 -19.95 8.19
N ALA A 42 -15.78 -19.88 6.90
CA ALA A 42 -15.48 -20.95 5.94
C ALA A 42 -13.96 -21.18 5.80
N THR A 43 -13.18 -20.09 5.76
CA THR A 43 -11.72 -20.14 5.65
C THR A 43 -11.10 -20.78 6.90
N LEU A 44 -11.49 -20.35 8.09
CA LEU A 44 -10.98 -20.91 9.36
C LEU A 44 -11.34 -22.39 9.50
N LYS A 45 -12.51 -22.81 9.02
CA LYS A 45 -12.90 -24.22 8.96
C LYS A 45 -12.05 -25.03 7.98
N ALA A 46 -11.75 -24.47 6.80
CA ALA A 46 -10.98 -25.15 5.77
C ALA A 46 -9.48 -25.25 6.12
N PHE A 47 -8.94 -24.27 6.86
CA PHE A 47 -7.53 -24.16 7.19
C PHE A 47 -7.30 -24.18 8.70
N PRO A 48 -7.31 -25.36 9.35
CA PRO A 48 -7.31 -25.48 10.82
C PRO A 48 -6.03 -24.98 11.52
N LYS A 49 -4.96 -24.66 10.77
CA LYS A 49 -3.75 -24.02 11.31
C LYS A 49 -3.83 -22.48 11.32
N LEU A 50 -4.79 -21.90 10.61
CA LEU A 50 -5.06 -20.47 10.61
C LEU A 50 -5.97 -20.14 11.79
N THR A 51 -5.55 -19.19 12.63
CA THR A 51 -6.38 -18.70 13.74
C THR A 51 -7.11 -17.42 13.34
N ALA A 52 -8.21 -17.10 14.02
CA ALA A 52 -9.00 -15.91 13.73
C ALA A 52 -8.20 -14.60 13.84
N GLU A 53 -7.25 -14.54 14.78
CA GLU A 53 -6.37 -13.40 15.00
C GLU A 53 -5.35 -13.22 13.86
N ASN A 54 -5.09 -14.29 13.10
CA ASN A 54 -4.18 -14.30 11.96
C ASN A 54 -4.91 -14.14 10.61
N LEU A 55 -6.20 -13.79 10.63
CA LEU A 55 -6.99 -13.50 9.44
C LEU A 55 -7.57 -12.09 9.52
N ALA A 56 -7.30 -11.31 8.48
CA ALA A 56 -7.94 -10.03 8.25
C ALA A 56 -8.36 -9.89 6.79
N LEU A 57 -9.51 -9.28 6.55
CA LEU A 57 -10.10 -9.06 5.23
C LEU A 57 -10.69 -7.65 5.19
N THR A 58 -10.52 -6.95 4.08
CA THR A 58 -11.20 -5.67 3.82
C THR A 58 -11.69 -5.66 2.38
N VAL A 59 -12.95 -5.29 2.18
CA VAL A 59 -13.55 -5.14 0.84
C VAL A 59 -14.19 -3.77 0.74
N ILE A 60 -14.04 -3.16 -0.43
CA ILE A 60 -14.64 -1.87 -0.79
C ILE A 60 -15.47 -2.10 -2.04
N ASP A 61 -16.74 -1.71 -2.00
CA ASP A 61 -17.56 -1.61 -3.20
C ASP A 61 -17.23 -0.28 -3.91
N VAL A 62 -16.62 -0.42 -5.10
CA VAL A 62 -16.28 0.70 -5.99
C VAL A 62 -17.12 0.68 -7.27
N THR A 63 -18.16 -0.15 -7.34
CA THR A 63 -19.00 -0.31 -8.54
C THR A 63 -19.88 0.91 -8.80
N LYS A 64 -20.15 1.70 -7.77
CA LYS A 64 -20.91 2.95 -7.85
C LYS A 64 -19.95 4.14 -7.79
N PRO A 65 -19.91 5.01 -8.82
CA PRO A 65 -18.94 6.11 -8.89
C PRO A 65 -18.99 7.11 -7.72
N ASP A 66 -20.16 7.30 -7.12
CA ASP A 66 -20.40 8.35 -6.10
C ASP A 66 -20.73 7.79 -4.71
N VAL A 67 -20.93 6.47 -4.60
CA VAL A 67 -21.31 5.81 -3.35
C VAL A 67 -20.37 4.64 -3.12
N MET A 68 -19.40 4.85 -2.23
CA MET A 68 -18.52 3.78 -1.78
C MET A 68 -19.04 3.25 -0.46
N SER A 69 -19.07 1.93 -0.32
CA SER A 69 -19.28 1.27 0.95
C SER A 69 -18.18 0.26 1.16
N ARG A 70 -17.94 -0.12 2.41
CA ARG A 70 -16.90 -1.09 2.76
C ARG A 70 -17.41 -2.07 3.80
N ALA A 71 -16.68 -3.14 4.00
CA ALA A 71 -16.72 -3.87 5.25
C ALA A 71 -15.36 -4.53 5.48
N ASP A 72 -15.08 -4.88 6.72
CA ASP A 72 -13.84 -5.51 7.11
C ASP A 72 -14.05 -6.55 8.22
N TYR A 73 -13.23 -7.58 8.19
CA TYR A 73 -13.03 -8.55 9.25
C TYR A 73 -11.62 -8.34 9.79
N HIS A 74 -11.49 -7.87 11.04
CA HIS A 74 -10.20 -7.48 11.63
C HIS A 74 -9.37 -6.50 10.77
N GLY A 75 -10.02 -5.56 10.08
CA GLY A 75 -9.37 -4.73 9.07
C GLY A 75 -8.25 -3.84 9.62
N ASP A 76 -8.33 -3.47 10.90
CA ASP A 76 -7.35 -2.66 11.63
C ASP A 76 -6.24 -3.48 12.32
N ALA A 77 -6.31 -4.81 12.30
CA ALA A 77 -5.27 -5.63 12.90
C ALA A 77 -3.96 -5.48 12.11
N PRO A 78 -2.81 -5.27 12.80
CA PRO A 78 -1.52 -5.11 12.13
C PRO A 78 -0.92 -6.45 11.72
N PHE A 79 -0.49 -6.54 10.46
CA PHE A 79 0.18 -7.72 9.90
C PHE A 79 1.54 -7.35 9.32
N TYR A 80 2.41 -8.35 9.18
CA TYR A 80 3.52 -8.28 8.24
C TYR A 80 2.95 -8.38 6.80
N PRO A 81 3.03 -7.32 5.98
CA PRO A 81 2.31 -7.25 4.70
C PRO A 81 3.03 -7.97 3.54
N ALA A 82 4.20 -8.58 3.80
CA ALA A 82 5.08 -9.12 2.77
C ALA A 82 5.25 -8.14 1.60
N SER A 83 5.09 -8.60 0.35
CA SER A 83 5.28 -7.79 -0.86
C SER A 83 4.17 -6.78 -1.13
N VAL A 84 3.04 -6.82 -0.43
CA VAL A 84 1.96 -5.82 -0.57
C VAL A 84 2.44 -4.42 -0.15
N ILE A 85 3.48 -4.34 0.68
CA ILE A 85 4.13 -3.08 1.08
C ILE A 85 4.64 -2.25 -0.12
N LYS A 86 4.96 -2.90 -1.24
CA LYS A 86 5.51 -2.27 -2.44
C LYS A 86 4.57 -1.23 -3.03
N LEU A 87 3.27 -1.30 -2.74
CA LEU A 87 2.30 -0.27 -3.10
C LEU A 87 2.63 1.08 -2.46
N PHE A 88 3.05 1.10 -1.20
CA PHE A 88 3.45 2.34 -0.52
C PHE A 88 4.79 2.87 -1.06
N PHE A 89 5.71 1.99 -1.45
CA PHE A 89 6.96 2.41 -2.09
C PHE A 89 6.69 3.06 -3.44
N MET A 90 5.84 2.45 -4.26
CA MET A 90 5.40 3.01 -5.54
C MET A 90 4.74 4.39 -5.36
N ALA A 91 3.81 4.52 -4.42
CA ALA A 91 3.16 5.81 -4.15
C ALA A 91 4.18 6.90 -3.76
N GLU A 92 5.18 6.55 -2.95
CA GLU A 92 6.23 7.50 -2.55
C GLU A 92 7.17 7.88 -3.72
N VAL A 93 7.46 6.95 -4.64
CA VAL A 93 8.20 7.26 -5.88
C VAL A 93 7.49 8.36 -6.68
N TYR A 94 6.18 8.23 -6.90
CA TYR A 94 5.39 9.23 -7.62
C TYR A 94 5.23 10.54 -6.84
N HIS A 95 5.08 10.47 -5.51
CA HIS A 95 5.03 11.67 -4.66
C HIS A 95 6.31 12.51 -4.75
N GLN A 96 7.47 11.86 -4.83
CA GLN A 96 8.76 12.54 -4.99
C GLN A 96 9.09 12.93 -6.45
N HIS A 97 8.21 12.66 -7.41
CA HIS A 97 8.44 12.90 -8.84
C HIS A 97 9.67 12.15 -9.39
N ARG A 98 9.93 10.95 -8.87
CA ARG A 98 11.09 10.12 -9.23
C ARG A 98 10.80 9.16 -10.39
N GLU A 99 9.55 9.07 -10.83
CA GLU A 99 9.09 8.08 -11.83
C GLU A 99 9.82 8.17 -13.18
N ASN A 100 10.47 9.29 -13.47
CA ASN A 100 11.24 9.51 -14.71
C ASN A 100 12.77 9.45 -14.52
N ASP A 101 13.25 9.20 -13.29
CA ASP A 101 14.68 9.03 -13.04
C ASP A 101 15.20 7.76 -13.77
N PRO A 102 16.50 7.70 -14.12
CA PRO A 102 17.08 6.51 -14.74
C PRO A 102 16.77 5.23 -13.94
N ASP A 103 16.47 4.14 -14.65
CA ASP A 103 16.07 2.83 -14.11
C ASP A 103 14.77 2.78 -13.30
N VAL A 104 14.23 3.90 -12.79
CA VAL A 104 12.99 3.91 -11.99
C VAL A 104 11.77 3.36 -12.76
N PRO A 105 11.50 3.71 -14.04
CA PRO A 105 10.41 3.11 -14.79
C PRO A 105 10.51 1.57 -14.88
N ARG A 106 11.72 1.05 -15.09
CA ARG A 106 11.98 -0.39 -15.16
C ARG A 106 11.77 -1.05 -13.80
N ALA A 107 12.33 -0.45 -12.75
CA ALA A 107 12.20 -0.94 -11.38
C ALA A 107 10.75 -0.91 -10.87
N LEU A 108 9.97 0.12 -11.20
CA LEU A 108 8.53 0.18 -10.87
C LEU A 108 7.77 -1.00 -11.52
N LYS A 109 8.04 -1.27 -12.80
CA LYS A 109 7.45 -2.38 -13.52
C LYS A 109 7.82 -3.72 -12.90
N GLU A 110 9.11 -3.97 -12.66
CA GLU A 110 9.58 -5.23 -12.06
C GLU A 110 9.07 -5.43 -10.63
N MET A 111 9.10 -4.37 -9.81
CA MET A 111 8.61 -4.39 -8.43
C MET A 111 7.11 -4.73 -8.36
N ILE A 112 6.28 -4.19 -9.25
CA ILE A 112 4.83 -4.36 -9.15
C ILE A 112 4.33 -5.58 -9.94
N VAL A 113 4.80 -5.78 -11.18
CA VAL A 113 4.27 -6.82 -12.07
C VAL A 113 4.69 -8.21 -11.63
N VAL A 114 5.99 -8.40 -11.35
CA VAL A 114 6.55 -9.71 -10.96
C VAL A 114 6.98 -9.76 -9.50
N SER A 115 6.69 -8.72 -8.73
CA SER A 115 7.06 -8.65 -7.31
C SER A 115 8.56 -8.84 -7.08
N ASP A 116 9.40 -8.26 -7.94
CA ASP A 116 10.84 -8.35 -7.78
C ASP A 116 11.30 -7.63 -6.49
N ASN A 117 12.22 -8.25 -5.74
CA ASN A 117 12.71 -7.72 -4.47
C ASN A 117 13.92 -6.80 -4.65
N ASP A 118 14.73 -6.99 -5.68
CA ASP A 118 15.90 -6.16 -5.97
C ASP A 118 15.45 -4.80 -6.53
N ALA A 119 14.44 -4.80 -7.41
CA ALA A 119 13.77 -3.60 -7.88
C ALA A 119 13.11 -2.83 -6.72
N ALA A 120 12.45 -3.53 -5.79
CA ALA A 120 11.90 -2.91 -4.59
C ALA A 120 12.99 -2.31 -3.69
N ALA A 121 14.12 -3.01 -3.56
CA ALA A 121 15.26 -2.55 -2.79
C ALA A 121 15.92 -1.30 -3.39
N PHE A 122 16.10 -1.28 -4.71
CA PHE A 122 16.57 -0.13 -5.47
C PHE A 122 15.65 1.08 -5.28
N LEU A 123 14.34 0.90 -5.47
CA LEU A 123 13.39 2.01 -5.31
C LEU A 123 13.37 2.56 -3.89
N LEU A 124 13.39 1.69 -2.88
CA LEU A 124 13.44 2.13 -1.48
C LEU A 124 14.73 2.88 -1.15
N GLU A 125 15.88 2.47 -1.70
CA GLU A 125 17.14 3.21 -1.61
C GLU A 125 17.04 4.60 -2.27
N THR A 126 16.49 4.66 -3.49
CA THR A 126 16.28 5.89 -4.25
C THR A 126 15.42 6.90 -3.49
N ILE A 127 14.22 6.51 -3.04
CA ILE A 127 13.30 7.43 -2.33
C ILE A 127 13.78 7.80 -0.93
N SER A 128 14.65 7.01 -0.31
CA SER A 128 15.18 7.30 1.03
C SER A 128 16.54 7.98 1.03
N ASP A 129 17.19 8.12 -0.13
CA ASP A 129 18.58 8.56 -0.25
C ASP A 129 19.49 7.75 0.69
N THR A 130 19.36 6.43 0.61
CA THR A 130 20.19 5.46 1.35
C THR A 130 20.78 4.43 0.40
N CYS A 131 21.77 3.68 0.87
CA CYS A 131 22.35 2.56 0.12
C CYS A 131 22.60 1.38 1.06
N SER A 132 22.68 0.17 0.49
CA SER A 132 23.16 -1.04 1.17
C SER A 132 24.65 -0.94 1.51
N GLY A 133 25.11 -1.80 2.43
CA GLY A 133 26.52 -1.94 2.74
C GLY A 133 26.77 -2.38 4.18
N PRO A 134 28.02 -2.30 4.67
CA PRO A 134 28.39 -2.70 6.03
C PRO A 134 27.56 -2.00 7.11
N GLU A 135 27.50 -2.63 8.28
CA GLU A 135 26.84 -2.08 9.47
C GLU A 135 27.33 -0.67 9.80
N LEU A 136 26.41 0.12 10.33
CA LEU A 136 26.67 1.50 10.75
C LEU A 136 26.66 1.58 12.28
N GLN A 137 27.37 2.56 12.82
CA GLN A 137 27.46 2.79 14.26
C GLN A 137 26.99 4.20 14.65
N GLY A 138 26.50 4.33 15.87
CA GLY A 138 26.17 5.62 16.49
C GLY A 138 25.26 6.51 15.63
N ARG A 139 25.75 7.71 15.30
CA ARG A 139 24.98 8.72 14.55
C ARG A 139 24.67 8.29 13.11
N ALA A 140 25.56 7.53 12.47
CA ALA A 140 25.37 7.09 11.10
C ALA A 140 24.18 6.11 11.00
N LEU A 141 24.09 5.16 11.93
CA LEU A 141 22.96 4.22 11.99
C LEU A 141 21.63 4.95 12.24
N ARG A 142 21.60 5.90 13.18
CA ARG A 142 20.39 6.69 13.45
C ARG A 142 19.94 7.47 12.22
N LYS A 143 20.87 8.09 11.48
CA LYS A 143 20.55 8.83 10.25
C LYS A 143 20.04 7.90 9.15
N PHE A 144 20.63 6.71 9.01
CA PHE A 144 20.15 5.69 8.07
C PHE A 144 18.71 5.26 8.39
N ILE A 145 18.44 4.85 9.65
CA ILE A 145 17.10 4.45 10.10
C ILE A 145 16.09 5.58 9.91
N ASP A 146 16.45 6.82 10.25
CA ASP A 146 15.59 7.97 10.05
C ASP A 146 15.27 8.18 8.58
N LYS A 147 16.28 8.20 7.69
CA LYS A 147 16.07 8.31 6.24
C LYS A 147 15.11 7.24 5.71
N ARG A 148 15.23 6.00 6.17
CA ARG A 148 14.38 4.86 5.77
C ARG A 148 12.90 5.02 6.10
N ARG A 149 12.52 5.89 7.05
CA ARG A 149 11.12 6.20 7.37
C ARG A 149 10.45 7.14 6.37
N VAL A 150 11.01 7.36 5.19
CA VAL A 150 10.50 8.33 4.20
C VAL A 150 9.05 8.06 3.82
N VAL A 151 8.70 6.80 3.57
CA VAL A 151 7.33 6.38 3.25
C VAL A 151 6.41 6.60 4.46
N ASN A 152 6.84 6.21 5.67
CA ASN A 152 6.07 6.46 6.89
C ASN A 152 5.78 7.96 7.04
N ARG A 153 6.77 8.83 6.84
CA ARG A 153 6.61 10.30 6.97
C ARG A 153 5.61 10.85 5.97
N TYR A 154 5.55 10.31 4.76
CA TYR A 154 4.57 10.74 3.77
C TYR A 154 3.14 10.37 4.20
N PHE A 155 2.93 9.13 4.65
CA PHE A 155 1.61 8.60 4.95
C PHE A 155 1.06 8.96 6.34
N ASN A 156 1.90 9.16 7.36
CA ASN A 156 1.45 9.43 8.74
C ASN A 156 0.52 10.65 8.87
N PRO A 157 0.83 11.82 8.25
CA PRO A 157 -0.05 12.99 8.31
C PRO A 157 -1.44 12.79 7.67
N MET A 158 -1.59 11.75 6.84
CA MET A 158 -2.85 11.34 6.22
C MET A 158 -3.61 10.31 7.06
N GLY A 159 -3.15 10.00 8.27
CA GLY A 159 -3.82 9.10 9.22
C GLY A 159 -3.41 7.63 9.12
N TYR A 160 -2.44 7.28 8.27
CA TYR A 160 -1.96 5.90 8.16
C TYR A 160 -1.03 5.56 9.30
N ASP A 161 -1.34 4.48 10.03
CA ASP A 161 -0.42 3.83 10.95
C ASP A 161 0.27 2.63 10.29
N ILE A 162 1.31 2.91 9.51
CA ILE A 162 2.09 1.90 8.80
C ILE A 162 3.57 1.96 9.15
N SER A 163 4.25 0.84 8.93
CA SER A 163 5.70 0.77 8.82
C SER A 163 6.08 0.25 7.44
N ALA A 164 6.79 1.06 6.66
CA ALA A 164 7.18 0.76 5.28
C ALA A 164 8.62 1.24 5.03
N MET A 165 9.58 0.61 5.71
CA MET A 165 10.97 1.09 5.76
C MET A 165 12.03 -0.01 5.62
N ALA A 166 11.63 -1.28 5.62
CA ALA A 166 12.51 -2.42 5.42
C ALA A 166 12.40 -2.92 3.97
N LYS A 167 13.52 -3.33 3.39
CA LYS A 167 13.51 -4.05 2.10
C LYS A 167 12.77 -5.38 2.24
N PRO A 168 12.00 -5.81 1.23
CA PRO A 168 11.61 -7.20 1.10
C PRO A 168 12.84 -8.01 0.67
N TRP A 169 12.95 -9.25 1.15
CA TRP A 169 14.10 -10.11 0.86
C TRP A 169 13.65 -11.50 0.44
N SER A 170 14.40 -12.11 -0.48
CA SER A 170 14.24 -13.51 -0.84
C SER A 170 14.97 -14.43 0.14
N PHE A 171 16.22 -14.09 0.50
CA PHE A 171 17.09 -14.91 1.36
C PHE A 171 17.49 -14.23 2.67
N GLY A 172 17.02 -13.00 2.89
CA GLY A 172 17.29 -12.21 4.08
C GLY A 172 18.25 -11.03 3.85
N PRO A 173 18.41 -10.17 4.87
CA PRO A 173 19.16 -8.92 4.80
C PRO A 173 20.67 -9.10 5.02
N PHE A 174 21.44 -8.12 4.55
CA PHE A 174 22.90 -8.06 4.72
C PHE A 174 23.35 -6.72 5.32
N GLY A 175 24.45 -6.76 6.07
CA GLY A 175 25.11 -5.55 6.61
C GLY A 175 24.14 -4.65 7.38
N ARG A 176 24.11 -3.35 7.09
CA ARG A 176 23.23 -2.40 7.83
C ARG A 176 21.74 -2.70 7.76
N GLU A 177 21.29 -3.52 6.82
CA GLU A 177 19.88 -3.93 6.76
C GLU A 177 19.54 -4.93 7.88
N THR A 178 20.52 -5.69 8.40
CA THR A 178 20.34 -6.59 9.56
C THR A 178 19.95 -5.81 10.82
N GLN A 179 20.41 -4.55 10.90
CA GLN A 179 20.16 -3.61 11.99
C GLN A 179 18.75 -2.96 11.93
N ILE A 180 17.97 -3.25 10.88
CA ILE A 180 16.54 -2.95 10.78
C ILE A 180 15.75 -4.25 10.96
N TYR A 181 15.98 -5.23 10.10
CA TYR A 181 15.34 -6.54 10.11
C TYR A 181 16.43 -7.61 10.15
N PRO A 182 16.37 -8.67 10.97
CA PRO A 182 15.32 -8.97 11.93
C PRO A 182 15.53 -8.31 13.31
N ALA A 183 16.64 -7.58 13.52
CA ALA A 183 17.09 -7.13 14.83
C ALA A 183 16.09 -6.25 15.59
N THR A 184 15.22 -5.54 14.88
CA THR A 184 14.35 -4.53 15.49
C THR A 184 12.90 -4.74 15.04
N PRO A 185 12.10 -5.57 15.76
CA PRO A 185 10.73 -5.92 15.40
C PRO A 185 9.81 -4.73 15.10
N GLU A 186 10.00 -3.62 15.80
CA GLU A 186 9.26 -2.37 15.63
C GLU A 186 9.59 -1.61 14.32
N LEU A 187 10.72 -1.91 13.69
CA LEU A 187 11.12 -1.33 12.40
C LEU A 187 10.74 -2.21 11.20
N ARG A 188 10.13 -3.37 11.45
CA ARG A 188 9.65 -4.26 10.39
C ARG A 188 8.54 -3.61 9.61
N ASN A 189 8.35 -4.05 8.37
CA ASN A 189 7.18 -3.63 7.61
C ASN A 189 5.91 -4.10 8.32
N ARG A 190 4.94 -3.20 8.46
CA ARG A 190 3.65 -3.40 9.14
C ARG A 190 2.59 -2.62 8.39
N ALA A 191 1.48 -3.25 8.08
CA ALA A 191 0.29 -2.58 7.57
C ALA A 191 -0.97 -3.32 8.04
N THR A 192 -2.13 -2.70 7.84
CA THR A 192 -3.43 -3.32 8.09
C THR A 192 -4.12 -3.56 6.74
N THR A 193 -5.14 -4.42 6.69
CA THR A 193 -5.87 -4.60 5.42
C THR A 193 -6.66 -3.34 5.06
N ASN A 194 -7.14 -2.59 6.06
CA ASN A 194 -7.74 -1.27 5.87
C ASN A 194 -6.76 -0.27 5.24
N SER A 195 -5.50 -0.21 5.69
CA SER A 195 -4.53 0.75 5.15
C SER A 195 -4.14 0.43 3.69
N ILE A 196 -4.01 -0.86 3.35
CA ILE A 196 -3.82 -1.30 1.96
C ILE A 196 -5.03 -0.97 1.10
N ALA A 197 -6.23 -1.36 1.54
CA ALA A 197 -7.46 -1.15 0.78
C ALA A 197 -7.71 0.35 0.56
N SER A 198 -7.41 1.19 1.55
CA SER A 198 -7.47 2.64 1.44
C SER A 198 -6.54 3.19 0.35
N LEU A 199 -5.26 2.78 0.32
CA LEU A 199 -4.34 3.25 -0.74
C LEU A 199 -4.84 2.82 -2.13
N ILE A 200 -5.27 1.56 -2.28
CA ILE A 200 -5.82 1.04 -3.55
C ILE A 200 -7.05 1.87 -3.96
N LEU A 201 -7.96 2.16 -3.04
CA LEU A 201 -9.13 3.00 -3.30
C LEU A 201 -8.72 4.37 -3.85
N TRP A 202 -7.74 5.02 -3.24
CA TRP A 202 -7.30 6.33 -3.68
C TRP A 202 -6.56 6.30 -5.01
N ILE A 203 -5.91 5.18 -5.36
CA ILE A 203 -5.39 4.95 -6.72
C ILE A 203 -6.55 4.88 -7.71
N VAL A 204 -7.53 4.01 -7.48
CA VAL A 204 -8.74 3.85 -8.32
C VAL A 204 -9.50 5.17 -8.49
N ARG A 205 -9.58 5.98 -7.42
CA ARG A 205 -10.29 7.26 -7.40
C ARG A 205 -9.46 8.44 -7.91
N ARG A 206 -8.25 8.21 -8.43
CA ARG A 206 -7.37 9.26 -8.98
C ARG A 206 -6.95 10.31 -7.94
N ARG A 207 -6.87 9.92 -6.67
CA ARG A 207 -6.63 10.78 -5.50
C ARG A 207 -5.39 10.42 -4.68
N ALA A 208 -4.64 9.37 -5.05
CA ALA A 208 -3.53 8.89 -4.22
C ALA A 208 -2.39 9.91 -4.07
N VAL A 209 -1.91 10.44 -5.20
CA VAL A 209 -0.88 11.49 -5.27
C VAL A 209 -1.38 12.61 -6.19
N SER A 210 -1.74 12.24 -7.41
CA SER A 210 -2.37 13.08 -8.42
C SER A 210 -3.15 12.17 -9.36
N ALA A 211 -3.99 12.75 -10.21
CA ALA A 211 -4.75 11.98 -11.19
C ALA A 211 -3.85 11.21 -12.17
N SER A 212 -2.77 11.85 -12.67
CA SER A 212 -1.82 11.21 -13.59
C SER A 212 -0.98 10.13 -12.90
N ALA A 213 -0.51 10.38 -11.66
CA ALA A 213 0.22 9.39 -10.89
C ALA A 213 -0.66 8.17 -10.58
N SER A 214 -1.93 8.39 -10.21
CA SER A 214 -2.90 7.32 -10.01
C SER A 214 -3.16 6.49 -11.27
N ASP A 215 -3.31 7.13 -12.43
CA ASP A 215 -3.47 6.40 -13.70
C ASP A 215 -2.24 5.52 -13.99
N ALA A 216 -1.03 6.05 -13.76
CA ALA A 216 0.21 5.31 -13.95
C ALA A 216 0.38 4.15 -12.94
N MET A 217 0.02 4.37 -11.67
CA MET A 217 -0.03 3.32 -10.64
C MET A 217 -1.04 2.23 -11.01
N MET A 218 -2.23 2.61 -11.49
CA MET A 218 -3.26 1.67 -11.91
C MET A 218 -2.80 0.81 -13.09
N ALA A 219 -2.13 1.42 -14.08
CA ALA A 219 -1.58 0.70 -15.23
C ALA A 219 -0.52 -0.36 -14.82
N LEU A 220 0.31 -0.07 -13.81
CA LEU A 220 1.25 -1.06 -13.26
C LEU A 220 0.55 -2.21 -12.52
N MET A 221 -0.57 -1.90 -11.85
CA MET A 221 -1.34 -2.85 -11.05
C MET A 221 -2.32 -3.70 -11.85
N GLU A 222 -2.57 -3.40 -13.12
CA GLU A 222 -3.54 -4.12 -13.95
C GLU A 222 -3.20 -5.62 -14.06
N ARG A 223 -4.19 -6.48 -13.79
CA ARG A 223 -4.09 -7.94 -13.90
C ARG A 223 -5.23 -8.46 -14.78
N PRO A 224 -4.99 -8.66 -16.08
CA PRO A 224 -6.02 -9.19 -16.95
C PRO A 224 -6.39 -10.62 -16.56
N LEU A 225 -7.69 -10.93 -16.54
CA LEU A 225 -8.21 -12.28 -16.24
C LEU A 225 -7.82 -13.32 -17.30
N ASN A 226 -7.48 -12.86 -18.50
CA ASN A 226 -6.77 -13.65 -19.51
C ASN A 226 -5.28 -13.24 -19.50
N PRO A 227 -4.45 -13.83 -18.62
CA PRO A 227 -3.09 -13.39 -18.45
C PRO A 227 -2.23 -13.73 -19.68
N PRO A 228 -1.30 -12.85 -20.07
CA PRO A 228 -0.42 -13.10 -21.22
C PRO A 228 0.59 -14.23 -20.96
N ARG A 229 0.93 -14.48 -19.68
CA ARG A 229 1.73 -15.63 -19.25
C ARG A 229 0.81 -16.68 -18.64
N LYS A 230 1.05 -17.95 -18.97
CA LYS A 230 0.25 -19.07 -18.45
C LYS A 230 0.72 -19.50 -17.06
N ASP A 231 2.01 -19.37 -16.79
CA ASP A 231 2.68 -19.65 -15.54
C ASP A 231 2.93 -18.37 -14.72
N GLU A 232 2.99 -18.52 -13.39
CA GLU A 232 3.20 -17.43 -12.42
C GLU A 232 2.23 -16.25 -12.60
N ASN A 233 1.05 -16.53 -13.15
CA ASN A 233 0.01 -15.53 -13.33
C ASN A 233 -0.73 -15.32 -12.00
N GLN A 234 -1.19 -14.09 -11.75
CA GLN A 234 -1.89 -13.73 -10.52
C GLN A 234 -3.41 -14.03 -10.60
N VAL A 235 -3.81 -14.98 -11.44
CA VAL A 235 -5.20 -15.41 -11.66
C VAL A 235 -5.39 -16.84 -11.15
N THR A 236 -4.68 -17.82 -11.71
CA THR A 236 -4.75 -19.24 -11.35
C THR A 236 -4.39 -19.46 -9.89
N GLY A 237 -5.30 -20.02 -9.10
CA GLY A 237 -5.11 -20.26 -7.66
C GLY A 237 -5.26 -19.01 -6.78
N TYR A 238 -5.68 -17.88 -7.34
CA TYR A 238 -5.89 -16.61 -6.64
C TYR A 238 -7.31 -16.08 -6.86
N ILE A 239 -7.61 -14.88 -6.33
CA ILE A 239 -8.94 -14.26 -6.42
C ILE A 239 -9.41 -14.10 -7.87
N GLY A 240 -8.50 -13.93 -8.83
CA GLY A 240 -8.82 -13.76 -10.24
C GLY A 240 -9.57 -14.96 -10.84
N GLU A 241 -9.31 -16.18 -10.38
CA GLU A 241 -9.99 -17.39 -10.86
C GLU A 241 -11.49 -17.42 -10.51
N ALA A 242 -11.88 -16.72 -9.44
CA ALA A 242 -13.26 -16.64 -8.99
C ALA A 242 -14.04 -15.45 -9.59
N LEU A 243 -13.38 -14.57 -10.35
CA LEU A 243 -14.02 -13.39 -10.94
C LEU A 243 -14.76 -13.76 -12.24
N PRO A 244 -15.91 -13.12 -12.53
CA PRO A 244 -16.60 -13.32 -13.80
C PRO A 244 -15.70 -12.88 -14.97
N ALA A 245 -15.93 -13.47 -16.15
CA ALA A 245 -15.31 -12.96 -17.38
C ALA A 245 -15.69 -11.48 -17.54
N GLY A 246 -14.66 -10.64 -17.73
CA GLY A 246 -14.81 -9.19 -17.92
C GLY A 246 -15.46 -8.82 -19.24
#